data_AF-A0A965QAQ0-F1
#
_entry.id   AF-A0A965QAQ0-F1
#
_cell.length_a   1.000
_cell.length_b   1.000
_cell.length_c   1.000
_cell.angle_alpha   90.00
_cell.angle_beta   90.00
_cell.angle_gamma   90.00
#
_symmetry.space_group_name_H-M   'P 1'
#
loop_
_entity.id
_entity.type
_entity.pdbx_description
1 polymer ?
#
loop_
_entity_poly.entity_id
_entity_poly.type
_entity_poly.pdbx_seq_one_letter_code
_entity_poly.pdbx_strand_id
1 'polypeptide(L)'
;MADDPTFPHVATLDEDGRLFQVTVRVGFDGIEHVGRLWFTEVGSSERGLPDRAAIPGRTRDEVVSAAKALLPDDLAKRHRRAIAEKRRFNGLRRVTDEIVTKIRYMNQVRVSVTAGMLDADGAAQEIELTLKQLHTLVDQLAPYAGVED
;
A
#
# COMPACT_ATOMS: atom_id res chain seq x y z
N MET A 1 -12.22 1.62 17.13
CA MET A 1 -12.69 2.44 16.00
C MET A 1 -11.44 3.02 15.37
N ALA A 2 -10.87 2.31 14.39
CA ALA A 2 -9.64 2.77 13.74
C ALA A 2 -10.00 3.97 12.88
N ASP A 3 -9.36 5.11 13.15
CA ASP A 3 -9.36 6.26 12.25
C ASP A 3 -9.08 5.75 10.84
N ASP A 4 -10.04 5.86 9.93
CA ASP A 4 -9.73 5.83 8.52
C ASP A 4 -9.04 7.17 8.26
N PRO A 5 -7.72 7.23 8.04
CA PRO A 5 -7.08 8.49 7.76
C PRO A 5 -7.68 9.01 6.45
N THR A 6 -8.66 9.93 6.55
CA THR A 6 -9.29 10.55 5.39
C THR A 6 -8.21 11.30 4.63
N PHE A 7 -7.67 10.65 3.61
CA PHE A 7 -6.63 11.22 2.77
C PHE A 7 -7.27 12.30 1.89
N PRO A 8 -6.69 13.52 1.83
CA PRO A 8 -7.22 14.58 0.99
C PRO A 8 -7.42 14.10 -0.45
N HIS A 9 -8.64 14.24 -0.94
CA HIS A 9 -8.95 14.00 -2.33
C HIS A 9 -8.28 15.07 -3.21
N VAL A 10 -7.65 14.61 -4.29
CA VAL A 10 -6.95 15.45 -5.26
C VAL A 10 -7.81 15.62 -6.51
N ALA A 11 -8.22 14.51 -7.14
CA ALA A 11 -9.03 14.50 -8.35
C ALA A 11 -9.59 13.09 -8.61
N THR A 12 -10.49 12.97 -9.58
CA THR A 12 -10.87 11.69 -10.20
C THR A 12 -10.29 11.65 -11.61
N LEU A 13 -9.56 10.58 -11.91
CA LEU A 13 -8.89 10.35 -13.19
C LEU A 13 -9.66 9.28 -13.97
N ASP A 14 -9.93 9.53 -15.25
CA ASP A 14 -10.41 8.51 -16.20
C ASP A 14 -9.21 8.06 -17.05
N GLU A 15 -8.86 6.79 -16.96
CA GLU A 15 -7.78 6.20 -17.76
C GLU A 15 -8.22 4.86 -18.33
N ASP A 16 -8.23 4.77 -19.66
CA ASP A 16 -8.69 3.60 -20.42
C ASP A 16 -10.09 3.09 -20.02
N GLY A 17 -11.01 4.02 -19.71
CA GLY A 17 -12.39 3.70 -19.31
C GLY A 17 -12.53 3.21 -17.88
N ARG A 18 -11.47 3.33 -17.07
CA ARG A 18 -11.47 3.02 -15.64
C ARG A 18 -11.34 4.32 -14.85
N LEU A 19 -12.18 4.45 -13.84
CA LEU A 19 -12.17 5.60 -12.94
C LEU A 19 -11.26 5.33 -11.75
N PHE A 20 -10.33 6.24 -11.49
CA PHE A 20 -9.43 6.22 -10.35
C PHE A 20 -9.65 7.44 -9.46
N GLN A 21 -9.93 7.21 -8.19
CA GLN A 21 -9.89 8.26 -7.18
C GLN A 21 -8.43 8.52 -6.81
N VAL A 22 -7.99 9.77 -6.97
CA VAL A 22 -6.65 10.22 -6.59
C VAL A 22 -6.71 10.88 -5.21
N THR A 23 -5.86 10.42 -4.30
CA THR A 23 -5.69 10.98 -2.96
C THR A 23 -4.22 11.29 -2.71
N VAL A 24 -3.92 12.18 -1.77
CA VAL A 24 -2.54 12.45 -1.33
C VAL A 24 -2.35 12.04 0.12
N ARG A 25 -1.28 11.30 0.41
CA ARG A 25 -0.83 11.01 1.78
C ARG A 25 0.40 11.84 2.07
N VAL A 26 0.41 12.50 3.22
CA VAL A 26 1.51 13.36 3.65
C VAL A 26 2.17 12.76 4.87
N GLY A 27 3.49 12.55 4.80
CA GLY A 27 4.34 12.22 5.94
C GLY A 27 5.34 13.34 6.22
N PHE A 28 6.06 13.26 7.33
CA PHE A 28 7.20 14.14 7.64
C PHE A 28 8.45 13.26 7.73
N ASP A 29 9.51 13.62 7.02
CA ASP A 29 10.74 12.80 6.93
C ASP A 29 11.84 13.23 7.91
N GLY A 30 11.57 14.24 8.74
CA GLY A 30 12.55 14.85 9.64
C GLY A 30 13.07 16.21 9.15
N ILE A 31 12.86 16.54 7.88
CA ILE A 31 13.29 17.79 7.25
C ILE A 31 12.08 18.54 6.67
N GLU A 32 11.24 17.87 5.88
CA GLU A 32 10.08 18.47 5.21
C GLU A 32 8.85 17.57 5.20
N HIS A 33 7.70 18.13 4.82
CA HIS A 33 6.50 17.35 4.57
C HIS A 33 6.58 16.76 3.16
N VAL A 34 6.39 15.45 3.05
CA VAL A 34 6.48 14.71 1.79
C VAL A 34 5.13 14.09 1.48
N GLY A 35 4.50 14.58 0.42
CA GLY A 35 3.29 14.02 -0.18
C GLY A 35 3.59 12.90 -1.17
N ARG A 36 2.71 11.92 -1.23
CA ARG A 36 2.69 10.88 -2.26
C ARG A 36 1.25 10.64 -2.68
N LEU A 37 1.01 10.52 -3.99
CA LEU A 37 -0.32 10.25 -4.52
C LEU A 37 -0.68 8.77 -4.39
N TRP A 38 -1.96 8.47 -4.27
CA TRP A 38 -2.53 7.13 -4.33
C TRP A 38 -3.66 7.11 -5.36
N PHE A 39 -3.62 6.13 -6.25
CA PHE A 39 -4.62 5.90 -7.29
C PHE A 39 -5.45 4.68 -6.91
N THR A 40 -6.71 4.88 -6.54
CA THR A 40 -7.62 3.79 -6.16
C THR A 40 -8.70 3.64 -7.23
N GLU A 41 -8.80 2.46 -7.85
CA GLU A 41 -9.86 2.19 -8.82
C GLU A 41 -11.23 2.22 -8.13
N VAL A 42 -12.15 3.02 -8.66
CA VAL A 42 -13.49 3.19 -8.10
C VAL A 42 -14.25 1.87 -8.22
N GLY A 43 -14.78 1.38 -7.09
CA GLY A 43 -15.49 0.10 -7.03
C GLY A 43 -14.59 -1.13 -6.84
N SER A 44 -13.27 -0.97 -6.84
CA SER A 44 -12.34 -2.04 -6.51
C SER A 44 -12.16 -2.17 -4.99
N SER A 45 -12.05 -3.40 -4.49
CA SER A 45 -11.62 -3.70 -3.12
C SER A 45 -10.10 -3.75 -2.97
N GLU A 46 -9.35 -3.64 -4.08
CA GLU A 46 -7.89 -3.61 -4.03
C GLU A 46 -7.37 -2.32 -3.37
N ARG A 47 -6.24 -2.43 -2.68
CA ARG A 47 -5.54 -1.26 -2.18
C ARG A 47 -5.03 -0.41 -3.35
N GLY A 48 -5.28 0.90 -3.25
CA GLY A 48 -4.82 1.87 -4.24
C GLY A 48 -3.31 1.82 -4.49
N LEU A 49 -2.93 2.16 -5.71
CA LEU A 49 -1.58 2.16 -6.23
C LEU A 49 -0.84 3.44 -5.81
N PRO A 50 0.26 3.36 -5.04
CA PRO A 50 1.04 4.55 -4.69
C PRO A 50 1.85 5.09 -5.87
N ASP A 51 1.91 6.42 -6.00
CA ASP A 51 2.93 7.14 -6.77
C ASP A 51 4.25 7.16 -5.99
N ARG A 52 5.36 6.89 -6.69
CA ARG A 52 6.70 7.02 -6.10
C ARG A 52 7.27 8.43 -6.17
N ALA A 53 6.72 9.33 -6.98
CA ALA A 53 7.17 10.72 -6.93
C ALA A 53 6.67 11.44 -5.68
N ALA A 54 7.62 12.07 -5.00
CA ALA A 54 7.35 12.95 -3.87
C ALA A 54 6.71 14.26 -4.35
N ILE A 55 5.91 14.85 -3.47
CA ILE A 55 5.40 16.21 -3.53
C ILE A 55 5.90 16.89 -2.25
N PRO A 56 7.08 17.53 -2.28
CA PRO A 56 7.65 18.18 -1.10
C PRO A 56 6.89 19.46 -0.74
N GLY A 57 6.93 19.84 0.53
CA GLY A 57 6.38 21.09 1.03
C GLY A 57 6.84 21.35 2.46
N ARG A 58 6.90 22.62 2.87
CA ARG A 58 7.29 23.00 4.22
C ARG A 58 6.18 22.71 5.22
N THR A 59 4.93 22.75 4.75
CA THR A 59 3.74 22.43 5.53
C THR A 59 2.89 21.37 4.83
N ARG A 60 2.02 20.70 5.58
CA ARG A 60 1.04 19.76 5.02
C ARG A 60 0.12 20.43 3.99
N ASP A 61 -0.28 21.67 4.23
CA ASP A 61 -1.20 22.39 3.33
C ASP A 61 -0.52 22.78 2.01
N GLU A 62 0.77 23.10 2.04
CA GLU A 62 1.56 23.31 0.81
C GLU A 62 1.59 22.04 -0.04
N VAL A 63 1.85 20.88 0.58
CA VAL A 63 1.86 19.58 -0.11
C VAL A 63 0.49 19.27 -0.73
N VAL A 64 -0.60 19.48 0.02
CA VAL A 64 -1.96 19.23 -0.47
C VAL A 64 -2.32 20.19 -1.60
N SER A 65 -1.94 21.46 -1.49
CA SER A 65 -2.19 22.48 -2.52
C SER A 65 -1.41 22.17 -3.79
N ALA A 66 -0.13 21.78 -3.66
CA ALA A 66 0.70 21.35 -4.79
C ALA A 66 0.13 20.09 -5.46
N ALA A 67 -0.37 19.12 -4.68
CA ALA A 67 -1.03 17.94 -5.23
C ALA A 67 -2.30 18.29 -6.01
N LYS A 68 -3.14 19.19 -5.48
CA LYS A 68 -4.36 19.67 -6.14
C LYS A 68 -4.11 20.54 -7.37
N ALA A 69 -2.93 21.15 -7.48
CA ALA A 69 -2.53 21.95 -8.63
C ALA A 69 -2.03 21.11 -9.82
N LEU A 70 -1.86 19.79 -9.65
CA LEU A 70 -1.45 18.90 -10.74
C LEU A 70 -2.53 18.86 -11.83
N LEU A 71 -2.10 18.99 -13.08
CA LEU A 71 -3.01 18.90 -14.22
C LEU A 71 -3.45 17.44 -14.43
N PRO A 72 -4.61 17.20 -15.07
CA PRO A 72 -5.06 15.85 -15.42
C PRO A 72 -4.01 15.04 -16.17
N ASP A 73 -3.28 15.66 -17.10
CA ASP A 73 -2.20 15.00 -17.86
C ASP A 73 -1.01 14.59 -16.98
N ASP A 74 -0.71 15.36 -15.93
CA ASP A 74 0.35 15.01 -14.98
C ASP A 74 -0.08 13.82 -14.12
N LEU A 75 -1.35 13.80 -13.69
CA LEU A 75 -1.93 12.69 -12.94
C LEU A 75 -1.93 11.41 -13.78
N ALA A 76 -2.33 11.48 -15.06
CA ALA A 76 -2.29 10.35 -15.99
C ALA A 76 -0.86 9.84 -16.24
N LYS A 77 0.13 10.74 -16.40
CA LYS A 77 1.55 10.33 -16.53
C LYS A 77 2.05 9.64 -15.26
N ARG A 78 1.72 10.18 -14.08
CA ARG A 78 2.11 9.60 -12.78
C ARG A 78 1.44 8.24 -12.56
N HIS A 79 0.16 8.09 -12.92
CA HIS A 79 -0.56 6.83 -12.84
C HIS A 79 0.05 5.77 -13.77
N ARG A 80 0.28 6.08 -15.06
CA ARG A 80 0.97 5.18 -16.00
C ARG A 80 2.33 4.72 -15.49
N ARG A 81 3.12 5.63 -14.92
CA ARG A 81 4.41 5.28 -14.30
C ARG A 81 4.23 4.35 -13.11
N ALA A 82 3.27 4.63 -12.24
CA ALA A 82 2.97 3.77 -11.10
C ALA A 82 2.49 2.37 -11.56
N ILE A 83 1.72 2.28 -12.65
CA ILE A 83 1.30 1.00 -13.24
C ILE A 83 2.49 0.26 -13.84
N ALA A 84 3.33 0.94 -14.63
CA ALA A 84 4.52 0.34 -15.22
C ALA A 84 5.42 -0.23 -14.13
N GLU A 85 5.58 0.49 -13.03
CA GLU A 85 6.33 0.06 -11.87
C GLU A 85 5.66 -1.08 -11.08
N LYS A 86 4.32 -1.07 -10.94
CA LYS A 86 3.54 -2.21 -10.42
C LYS A 86 3.81 -3.46 -11.25
N ARG A 87 3.89 -3.33 -12.58
CA ARG A 87 4.13 -4.44 -13.51
C ARG A 87 5.59 -4.90 -13.53
N ARG A 88 6.56 -4.02 -13.28
CA ARG A 88 7.99 -4.31 -13.40
C ARG A 88 8.49 -5.32 -12.37
N PHE A 89 7.90 -5.35 -11.17
CA PHE A 89 8.37 -6.20 -10.06
C PHE A 89 7.26 -7.16 -9.57
N ASN A 90 6.55 -7.83 -10.49
CA ASN A 90 5.40 -8.66 -10.15
C ASN A 90 5.78 -9.81 -9.22
N GLY A 91 6.89 -10.50 -9.50
CA GLY A 91 7.40 -11.60 -8.67
C GLY A 91 7.66 -11.16 -7.22
N LEU A 92 8.44 -10.11 -7.03
CA LEU A 92 8.74 -9.55 -5.71
C LEU A 92 7.47 -9.10 -4.99
N ARG A 93 6.58 -8.41 -5.71
CA ARG A 93 5.32 -7.92 -5.14
C ARG A 93 4.44 -9.06 -4.63
N ARG A 94 4.27 -10.13 -5.42
CA ARG A 94 3.47 -11.31 -5.05
C ARG A 94 3.93 -11.89 -3.72
N VAL A 95 5.23 -12.13 -3.58
CA VAL A 95 5.81 -12.67 -2.34
C VAL A 95 5.61 -11.72 -1.16
N THR A 96 5.81 -10.41 -1.36
CA THR A 96 5.59 -9.42 -0.28
C THR A 96 4.13 -9.28 0.13
N ASP A 97 3.18 -9.37 -0.80
CA ASP A 97 1.74 -9.32 -0.51
C ASP A 97 1.30 -10.56 0.29
N GLU A 98 1.87 -11.74 0.01
CA GLU A 98 1.67 -12.95 0.80
C GLU A 98 2.23 -12.80 2.22
N ILE A 99 3.45 -12.27 2.37
CA ILE A 99 4.05 -11.98 3.69
C ILE A 99 3.13 -11.07 4.52
N VAL A 100 2.66 -9.96 3.95
CA VAL A 100 1.75 -9.03 4.64
C VAL A 100 0.45 -9.72 5.04
N THR A 101 -0.08 -10.60 4.18
CA THR A 101 -1.28 -11.37 4.48
C THR A 101 -1.09 -12.32 5.66
N LYS A 102 0.05 -13.02 5.74
CA LYS A 102 0.39 -13.91 6.86
C LYS A 102 0.57 -13.13 8.17
N ILE A 103 1.23 -11.98 8.14
CA ILE A 103 1.35 -11.11 9.33
C ILE A 103 -0.02 -10.66 9.84
N ARG A 104 -0.91 -10.26 8.94
CA ARG A 104 -2.30 -9.88 9.29
C ARG A 104 -3.06 -11.05 9.90
N TYR A 105 -2.91 -12.25 9.34
CA TYR A 105 -3.50 -13.46 9.88
C TYR A 105 -3.02 -13.73 11.31
N MET A 106 -1.71 -13.69 11.57
CA MET A 106 -1.16 -13.86 12.92
C MET A 106 -1.72 -12.83 13.91
N ASN A 107 -1.85 -11.57 13.48
CA ASN A 107 -2.46 -10.53 14.32
C ASN A 107 -3.93 -10.84 14.61
N GLN A 108 -4.68 -11.34 13.63
CA GLN A 108 -6.08 -11.75 13.82
C GLN A 108 -6.19 -12.92 14.81
N VAL A 109 -5.33 -13.95 14.68
CA VAL A 109 -5.26 -15.08 15.62
C VAL A 109 -5.01 -14.58 17.05
N ARG A 110 -4.04 -13.69 17.24
CA ARG A 110 -3.73 -13.09 18.56
C ARG A 110 -4.93 -12.33 19.15
N VAL A 111 -5.63 -11.54 18.33
CA VAL A 111 -6.84 -10.81 18.76
C VAL A 111 -7.95 -11.80 19.16
N SER A 112 -8.15 -12.87 18.40
CA SER A 112 -9.16 -13.90 18.71
C SER A 112 -8.89 -14.61 20.04
N VAL A 113 -7.63 -14.89 20.37
CA VAL A 113 -7.24 -15.44 21.69
C VAL A 113 -7.57 -14.46 22.81
N THR A 114 -7.20 -13.19 22.65
CA THR A 114 -7.49 -12.15 23.66
C THR A 114 -8.99 -11.97 23.88
N ALA A 115 -9.80 -12.18 22.84
CA ALA A 115 -11.26 -12.14 22.92
C ALA A 115 -11.89 -13.44 23.49
N GLY A 116 -11.08 -14.45 23.83
CA GLY A 116 -11.57 -15.75 24.32
C GLY A 116 -12.28 -16.61 23.26
N MET A 117 -12.15 -16.26 21.98
CA MET A 117 -12.76 -16.97 20.86
C MET A 117 -11.91 -18.13 20.33
N LEU A 118 -10.66 -18.22 20.77
CA LEU A 118 -9.70 -19.24 20.36
C LEU A 118 -8.89 -19.71 21.57
N ASP A 119 -8.66 -21.02 21.64
CA ASP A 119 -7.81 -21.63 22.66
C ASP A 119 -6.33 -21.25 22.47
N ALA A 120 -5.61 -21.10 23.58
CA ALA A 120 -4.23 -20.63 23.58
C ALA A 120 -3.26 -21.62 22.92
N ASP A 121 -3.47 -22.92 23.10
CA ASP A 121 -2.60 -23.96 22.55
C ASP A 121 -2.84 -24.12 21.03
N GLY A 122 -4.11 -24.10 20.62
CA GLY A 122 -4.48 -24.07 19.19
C GLY A 122 -3.91 -22.84 18.47
N ALA A 123 -4.02 -21.66 19.08
CA ALA A 123 -3.47 -20.44 18.51
C ALA A 123 -1.95 -20.44 18.41
N ALA A 124 -1.26 -21.04 19.39
CA ALA A 124 0.20 -21.17 19.36
C ALA A 124 0.66 -22.03 18.16
N GLN A 125 -0.03 -23.14 17.89
CA GLN A 125 0.26 -24.00 16.73
C GLN A 125 0.02 -23.26 15.40
N GLU A 126 -1.08 -22.52 15.28
CA GLU A 126 -1.37 -21.74 14.07
C GLU A 126 -0.32 -20.64 13.83
N ILE A 127 0.11 -19.96 14.89
CA ILE A 127 1.17 -18.96 14.83
C ILE A 127 2.49 -19.60 14.41
N GLU A 128 2.86 -20.76 14.97
CA GLU A 128 4.09 -21.47 14.62
C GLU A 128 4.08 -21.91 13.15
N LEU A 129 2.97 -22.48 12.67
CA LEU A 129 2.83 -22.86 11.27
C LEU A 129 2.95 -21.64 10.35
N THR A 130 2.30 -20.53 10.71
CA THR A 130 2.33 -19.29 9.93
C THR A 130 3.75 -18.67 9.91
N LEU A 131 4.49 -18.76 11.02
CA LEU A 131 5.90 -18.35 11.09
C LEU A 131 6.79 -19.17 10.16
N LYS A 132 6.62 -20.50 10.11
CA LYS A 132 7.36 -21.36 9.17
C LYS A 132 7.09 -20.96 7.72
N GLN A 133 5.82 -20.70 7.38
CA GLN A 133 5.45 -20.21 6.05
C GLN A 133 6.06 -18.85 5.74
N LEU A 134 6.09 -17.93 6.70
CA LEU A 134 6.74 -16.63 6.55
C LEU A 134 8.23 -16.75 6.26
N HIS A 135 8.95 -17.63 6.95
CA HIS A 135 10.37 -17.87 6.65
C HIS A 135 10.57 -18.36 5.22
N THR A 136 9.78 -19.33 4.76
CA THR A 136 9.83 -19.80 3.37
C THR A 136 9.58 -18.67 2.36
N LEU A 137 8.61 -17.79 2.63
CA LEU A 137 8.33 -16.64 1.76
C LEU A 137 9.51 -15.66 1.73
N VAL A 138 10.17 -15.43 2.86
CA VAL A 138 11.36 -14.58 2.93
C VAL A 138 12.51 -15.17 2.12
N ASP A 139 12.75 -16.48 2.20
CA ASP A 139 13.78 -17.17 1.40
C ASP A 139 13.49 -17.06 -0.11
N GLN A 140 12.22 -17.02 -0.50
CA GLN A 140 11.77 -16.83 -1.88
C GLN A 140 11.92 -15.39 -2.40
N LEU A 141 12.30 -14.40 -1.57
CA LEU A 141 12.49 -13.02 -2.03
C LEU A 141 13.77 -12.84 -2.84
N ALA A 142 14.85 -13.56 -2.48
CA ALA A 142 16.17 -13.36 -3.07
C ALA A 142 16.20 -13.52 -4.61
N PRO A 143 15.51 -14.50 -5.21
CA PRO A 143 15.42 -14.64 -6.67
C PRO A 143 14.72 -13.49 -7.40
N TYR A 144 13.86 -12.72 -6.72
CA TYR A 144 13.11 -11.62 -7.33
C TYR A 144 13.72 -10.24 -7.06
N ALA A 145 14.77 -10.16 -6.24
CA ALA A 145 15.39 -8.89 -5.87
C ALA A 145 16.07 -8.25 -7.09
N GLY A 146 15.52 -7.12 -7.56
CA GLY A 146 16.06 -6.39 -8.71
C GLY A 146 15.79 -7.04 -10.07
N VAL A 147 15.00 -8.10 -10.13
CA VAL A 147 14.58 -8.74 -11.38
C VAL A 147 13.35 -8.04 -11.92
N GLU A 148 13.42 -7.65 -13.19
CA GLU A 148 12.32 -7.03 -13.94
C GLU A 148 11.66 -8.12 -14.79
N ASP A 149 10.33 -8.24 -14.69
CA ASP A 149 9.53 -9.16 -15.50
C ASP A 149 9.16 -8.55 -16.87
#